data_AF-A0A7V2Z1W0-F1
#
_entry.id   AF-A0A7V2Z1W0-F1
#
_cell.length_a   1.000
_cell.length_b   1.000
_cell.length_c   1.000
_cell.angle_alpha   90.00
_cell.angle_beta   90.00
_cell.angle_gamma   90.00
#
_symmetry.space_group_name_H-M   'P 1'
#
loop_
_entity.id
_entity.type
_entity.pdbx_description
1 polymer ?
#
loop_
_entity_poly.entity_id
_entity_poly.type
_entity_poly.pdbx_seq_one_letter_code
_entity_poly.pdbx_strand_id
1 'polypeptide(L)'
;MAASAIKTQFPDAGAAAVTDQTILDDAEARQLIDMADDYLDAIGYTDHGISHVGRVSRNAWRIVSELGLPARDAELAAIAG
;
A
#
# COMPACT_ATOMS: atom_id res chain seq x y z
N MET A 1 10.21 -19.07 4.77
CA MET A 1 9.09 -18.90 3.82
C MET A 1 9.19 -17.48 3.29
N ALA A 2 9.56 -17.30 2.02
CA ALA A 2 9.77 -15.97 1.45
C ALA A 2 8.42 -15.25 1.35
N ALA A 3 8.29 -14.13 2.04
CA ALA A 3 7.17 -13.22 1.84
C ALA A 3 7.11 -12.87 0.35
N SER A 4 5.99 -13.20 -0.30
CA SER A 4 5.74 -12.81 -1.69
C SER A 4 5.84 -11.30 -1.75
N ALA A 5 6.93 -10.80 -2.34
CA ALA A 5 7.16 -9.37 -2.50
C ALA A 5 5.96 -8.77 -3.24
N ILE A 6 5.22 -7.91 -2.54
CA ILE A 6 4.21 -7.07 -3.16
C ILE A 6 4.99 -6.15 -4.10
N LYS A 7 4.97 -6.49 -5.38
CA LYS A 7 5.52 -5.62 -6.43
C LYS A 7 4.53 -4.49 -6.68
N THR A 8 4.62 -3.47 -5.85
CA THR A 8 4.12 -2.13 -6.11
C THR A 8 5.38 -1.30 -6.35
N GLN A 9 5.73 -1.19 -7.62
CA GLN A 9 6.63 -0.15 -8.13
C GLN A 9 5.76 0.60 -9.12
N PHE A 10 5.04 1.60 -8.62
CA PHE A 10 4.31 2.50 -9.50
C PHE A 10 5.30 3.49 -10.14
N PRO A 11 5.05 3.95 -11.38
CA PRO A 11 5.96 4.87 -12.05
C PRO A 11 6.11 6.16 -11.24
N ASP A 12 7.36 6.45 -10.87
CA ASP A 12 7.75 7.57 -10.02
C ASP A 12 7.51 8.92 -10.73
N ALA A 13 6.70 9.78 -10.12
CA ALA A 13 6.34 11.08 -10.69
C ALA A 13 7.34 12.21 -10.33
N GLY A 14 8.41 11.94 -9.56
CA GLY A 14 9.47 12.94 -9.33
C GLY A 14 10.47 12.59 -8.22
N ALA A 15 11.75 12.82 -8.50
CA ALA A 15 12.94 12.34 -7.77
C ALA A 15 13.13 12.78 -6.29
N ALA A 16 12.14 13.38 -5.64
CA ALA A 16 12.21 13.81 -4.23
C ALA A 16 10.92 13.55 -3.42
N ALA A 17 9.93 12.89 -4.00
CA ALA A 17 8.64 12.66 -3.36
C ALA A 17 8.62 11.34 -2.57
N VAL A 18 7.81 11.26 -1.51
CA VAL A 18 7.46 9.97 -0.87
C VAL A 18 6.74 9.11 -1.91
N THR A 19 7.23 7.88 -2.07
CA THR A 19 6.70 6.87 -3.00
C THR A 19 6.02 5.74 -2.24
N ASP A 20 5.27 4.89 -2.96
CA ASP A 20 4.74 3.63 -2.42
C ASP A 20 5.85 2.76 -1.82
N GLN A 21 6.99 2.66 -2.49
CA GLN A 21 8.15 1.93 -2.00
C GLN A 21 8.73 2.53 -0.71
N THR A 22 8.72 3.87 -0.59
CA THR A 22 9.15 4.56 0.65
C THR A 22 8.34 4.07 1.86
N ILE A 23 7.02 3.90 1.70
CA ILE A 23 6.13 3.43 2.77
C ILE A 23 6.33 1.93 3.04
N LEU A 24 6.55 1.12 2.01
CA LEU A 24 6.71 -0.33 2.15
C LEU A 24 8.02 -0.75 2.80
N ASP A 25 9.07 0.07 2.63
CA ASP A 25 10.37 -0.12 3.26
C ASP A 25 10.45 0.53 4.66
N ASP A 26 9.43 1.31 5.05
CA ASP A 26 9.37 1.94 6.36
C ASP A 26 8.99 0.92 7.45
N ALA A 27 9.87 0.77 8.44
CA ALA A 27 9.71 -0.20 9.51
C ALA A 27 8.56 0.15 10.47
N GLU A 28 8.29 1.45 10.68
CA GLU A 28 7.19 1.91 11.52
C GLU A 28 5.85 1.64 10.84
N ALA A 29 5.73 1.95 9.55
CA ALA A 29 4.53 1.66 8.75
C ALA A 29 4.21 0.15 8.77
N ARG A 30 5.23 -0.69 8.61
CA ARG A 30 5.05 -2.15 8.64
C ARG A 30 4.60 -2.66 10.00
N GLN A 31 5.19 -2.14 11.08
CA GLN A 31 4.79 -2.49 12.44
C GLN A 31 3.35 -2.05 12.75
N LEU A 32 2.94 -0.87 12.27
CA LEU A 32 1.56 -0.40 12.43
C LEU A 32 0.55 -1.28 11.70
N ILE A 33 0.86 -1.77 10.50
CA ILE A 33 0.01 -2.72 9.76
C ILE A 33 -0.11 -4.04 10.51
N ASP A 34 1.01 -4.61 10.97
CA ASP A 34 1.00 -5.89 11.69
C ASP A 34 0.18 -5.78 12.99
N MET A 35 0.33 -4.68 13.75
CA MET A 35 -0.45 -4.43 14.96
C MET A 35 -1.94 -4.22 14.67
N ALA A 36 -2.28 -3.55 13.56
CA ALA A 36 -3.67 -3.37 13.16
C ALA A 36 -4.33 -4.71 12.79
N ASP A 37 -3.60 -5.59 12.11
CA ASP A 37 -4.06 -6.95 11.79
C ASP A 37 -4.34 -7.75 13.07
N ASP A 38 -3.41 -7.76 14.03
CA ASP A 38 -3.56 -8.42 15.34
C ASP A 38 -4.78 -7.90 16.11
N TYR A 39 -5.01 -6.58 16.13
CA TYR A 39 -6.15 -5.99 16.83
C TYR A 39 -7.49 -6.32 16.18
N LEU A 40 -7.54 -6.38 14.85
CA LEU A 40 -8.76 -6.69 14.13
C LEU A 40 -9.07 -8.20 14.21
N ASP A 41 -8.06 -9.07 14.15
CA ASP A 41 -8.20 -10.51 14.42
C ASP A 41 -8.79 -10.77 15.81
N ALA A 42 -8.28 -10.07 16.83
CA ALA A 42 -8.75 -10.21 18.21
C ALA A 42 -10.25 -9.89 18.41
N ILE A 43 -10.88 -9.11 17.52
CA ILE A 43 -12.31 -8.78 17.57
C ILE A 43 -13.15 -9.49 16.49
N GLY A 44 -12.56 -10.46 15.79
CA GLY A 44 -13.27 -11.38 14.88
C GLY A 44 -13.21 -11.03 13.39
N TYR A 45 -12.31 -10.13 12.98
CA TYR A 45 -12.00 -9.90 11.57
C TYR A 45 -10.92 -10.88 11.07
N THR A 46 -10.73 -11.00 9.75
CA THR A 46 -9.96 -12.13 9.18
C THR A 46 -8.62 -11.79 8.52
N ASP A 47 -8.50 -10.69 7.76
CA ASP A 47 -7.24 -10.34 7.06
C ASP A 47 -7.20 -8.82 6.79
N HIS A 48 -6.32 -8.14 7.53
CA HIS A 48 -6.00 -6.73 7.41
C HIS A 48 -4.48 -6.47 7.32
N GLY A 49 -3.68 -7.54 7.20
CA GLY A 49 -2.24 -7.47 7.08
C GLY A 49 -1.76 -7.03 5.69
N ILE A 50 -0.46 -7.22 5.45
CA ILE A 50 0.24 -6.75 4.25
C ILE A 50 -0.43 -7.21 2.93
N SER A 51 -1.03 -8.40 2.90
CA SER A 51 -1.77 -8.91 1.74
C SER A 51 -3.01 -8.06 1.41
N HIS A 52 -3.81 -7.74 2.43
CA HIS A 52 -4.99 -6.89 2.31
C HIS A 52 -4.59 -5.47 1.88
N VAL A 53 -3.69 -4.83 2.62
CA VAL A 53 -3.22 -3.46 2.35
C VAL A 53 -2.69 -3.35 0.92
N GLY A 54 -1.84 -4.28 0.48
CA GLY A 54 -1.33 -4.23 -0.89
C GLY A 54 -2.43 -4.41 -1.95
N ARG A 55 -3.51 -5.13 -1.67
CA ARG A 55 -4.66 -5.24 -2.59
C ARG A 55 -5.43 -3.92 -2.66
N VAL A 56 -5.61 -3.23 -1.54
CA VAL A 56 -6.27 -1.91 -1.49
C VAL A 56 -5.42 -0.87 -2.24
N SER A 57 -4.12 -0.75 -1.91
CA SER A 57 -3.14 0.10 -2.59
C SER A 57 -3.17 -0.06 -4.12
N ARG A 58 -3.07 -1.30 -4.62
CA ARG A 58 -3.14 -1.59 -6.06
C ARG A 58 -4.46 -1.20 -6.70
N ASN A 59 -5.57 -1.41 -6.01
CA ASN A 59 -6.88 -1.03 -6.52
C ASN A 59 -7.05 0.48 -6.59
N ALA A 60 -6.60 1.21 -5.57
CA ALA A 60 -6.65 2.66 -5.53
C ALA A 60 -5.82 3.28 -6.67
N TRP A 61 -4.58 2.83 -6.85
CA TRP A 61 -3.74 3.23 -7.98
C TRP A 61 -4.44 2.98 -9.33
N ARG A 62 -5.00 1.78 -9.51
CA ARG A 62 -5.65 1.36 -10.75
C ARG A 62 -6.86 2.23 -11.07
N ILE A 63 -7.74 2.47 -10.09
CA ILE A 63 -8.95 3.29 -10.28
C ILE A 63 -8.56 4.69 -10.75
N VAL A 64 -7.62 5.35 -10.06
CA VAL A 64 -7.19 6.71 -10.40
C VAL A 64 -6.49 6.76 -11.77
N SER A 65 -5.69 5.74 -12.09
CA SER A 65 -5.06 5.60 -13.41
C SER A 65 -6.08 5.40 -14.53
N GLU A 66 -7.09 4.54 -14.33
CA GLU A 66 -8.15 4.27 -15.31
C GLU A 66 -9.07 5.48 -15.54
N LEU A 67 -9.19 6.37 -14.57
CA LEU A 67 -9.87 7.67 -14.72
C LEU A 67 -9.07 8.69 -15.54
N GLY A 68 -7.82 8.38 -15.92
CA GLY A 68 -6.95 9.27 -16.69
C GLY A 68 -6.39 10.44 -15.89
N LEU A 69 -6.37 10.32 -14.55
CA LEU A 69 -5.80 11.34 -13.66
C LEU A 69 -4.27 11.30 -13.68
N PRO A 70 -3.59 12.38 -13.23
CA PRO A 70 -2.14 12.45 -13.20
C PRO A 70 -1.49 11.25 -12.48
N ALA A 71 -0.33 10.80 -12.98
CA ALA A 71 0.40 9.66 -12.39
C ALA A 71 0.71 9.85 -10.90
N ARG A 72 1.00 11.09 -10.47
CA ARG A 72 1.21 11.41 -9.05
C ARG A 72 -0.04 11.21 -8.21
N ASP A 73 -1.22 11.52 -8.75
CA ASP A 73 -2.48 11.30 -8.04
C ASP A 73 -2.75 9.80 -7.86
N ALA A 74 -2.41 8.99 -8.88
CA ALA A 74 -2.52 7.54 -8.79
C ALA A 74 -1.56 6.95 -7.75
N GLU A 75 -0.32 7.42 -7.69
CA GLU A 75 0.65 7.02 -6.67
C GLU A 75 0.22 7.44 -5.26
N LEU A 76 -0.29 8.66 -5.09
CA LEU A 76 -0.83 9.12 -3.80
C LEU A 76 -2.06 8.30 -3.37
N ALA A 77 -2.91 7.90 -4.31
CA ALA A 77 -4.01 6.99 -4.02
C ALA A 77 -3.51 5.61 -3.60
N ALA A 78 -2.42 5.13 -4.20
CA ALA A 78 -1.76 3.89 -3.79
C ALA A 78 -1.16 3.97 -2.37
N ILE A 79 -0.61 5.13 -2.00
CA ILE A 79 -0.06 5.39 -0.66
C ILE A 79 -1.17 5.50 0.38
N ALA A 80 -2.32 6.06 0.02
CA ALA A 80 -3.46 6.24 0.91
C ALA A 80 -4.27 4.96 1.16
N GLY A 81 -4.14 3.96 0.28
CA GLY A 81 -4.86 2.68 0.33
C GLY A 81 -4.03 1.56 0.91
#